data_AF-R7XJ93-F1
#
_entry.id   AF-R7XJ93-F1
#
_cell.length_a   1.000
_cell.length_b   1.000
_cell.length_c   1.000
_cell.angle_alpha   90.00
_cell.angle_beta   90.00
_cell.angle_gamma   90.00
#
_symmetry.space_group_name_H-M   'P 1'
#
loop_
_entity.id
_entity.type
_entity.pdbx_description
1 polymer ?
#
loop_
_entity_poly.entity_id
_entity_poly.type
_entity_poly.pdbx_seq_one_letter_code
_entity_poly.pdbx_strand_id
1 'polypeptide(L)'
;MKVARRETGKGRSYVIWLGLAAVAVGLFGLVNGYRLDFEGRVVAKRVALYQELEGMLDPAAKVVGYAEPGTECRLFQVGAKSILNFRVKCGNLIGWTTEGHSFDPPITTR
;
A
#
# COMPACT_ATOMS: atom_id res chain seq x y z
N MET A 1 -26.72 27.58 -47.48
CA MET A 1 -25.40 27.06 -47.06
C MET A 1 -25.60 26.09 -45.89
N LYS A 2 -25.28 24.81 -46.05
CA LYS A 2 -25.36 23.81 -44.96
C LYS A 2 -24.05 23.86 -44.16
N VAL A 3 -24.13 24.35 -42.94
CA VAL A 3 -23.02 24.31 -41.98
C VAL A 3 -22.93 22.89 -41.44
N ALA A 4 -22.00 22.10 -41.96
CA ALA A 4 -21.67 20.79 -41.41
C ALA A 4 -20.97 21.00 -40.06
N ARG A 5 -21.74 20.93 -38.97
CA ARG A 5 -21.20 20.88 -37.61
C ARG A 5 -20.46 19.56 -37.47
N ARG A 6 -19.12 19.63 -37.47
CA ARG A 6 -18.23 18.47 -37.31
C ARG A 6 -18.52 17.79 -35.98
N GLU A 7 -19.22 16.66 -35.99
CA GLU A 7 -19.32 15.75 -34.85
C GLU A 7 -17.98 15.01 -34.65
N THR A 8 -16.94 15.75 -34.26
CA THR A 8 -15.61 15.17 -33.97
C THR A 8 -15.22 15.49 -32.53
N GLY A 9 -16.08 15.15 -31.57
CA GLY A 9 -15.87 15.48 -30.15
C GLY A 9 -16.03 14.34 -29.16
N LYS A 10 -17.00 13.43 -29.38
CA LYS A 10 -17.37 12.44 -28.36
C LYS A 10 -16.30 11.35 -28.16
N GLY A 11 -15.81 10.73 -29.24
CA GLY A 11 -14.81 9.67 -29.14
C GLY A 11 -13.46 10.16 -28.60
N ARG A 12 -13.00 11.34 -29.04
CA ARG A 12 -11.72 11.93 -28.58
C ARG A 12 -11.77 12.35 -27.11
N SER A 13 -12.92 12.84 -26.63
CA SER A 13 -13.12 13.15 -25.20
C SER A 13 -13.11 11.88 -24.35
N TYR A 14 -13.73 10.79 -24.82
CA TYR A 14 -13.81 9.53 -24.07
C TYR A 14 -12.44 8.88 -23.86
N VAL A 15 -11.57 8.91 -24.88
CA VAL A 15 -10.20 8.39 -24.79
C VAL A 15 -9.36 9.20 -23.79
N ILE A 16 -9.54 10.53 -23.75
CA ILE A 16 -8.84 11.38 -22.77
C ILE A 16 -9.29 11.03 -21.35
N TRP A 17 -10.59 10.85 -21.11
CA TRP A 17 -11.12 10.48 -19.80
C TRP A 17 -10.67 9.09 -19.34
N LEU A 18 -10.65 8.11 -20.25
CA LEU A 18 -10.11 6.78 -19.96
C LEU A 18 -8.62 6.81 -19.65
N GLY A 19 -7.84 7.60 -20.40
CA GLY A 19 -6.42 7.81 -20.13
C GLY A 19 -6.19 8.45 -18.75
N LEU A 20 -6.97 9.49 -18.40
CA LEU A 20 -6.90 10.14 -17.09
C LEU A 20 -7.30 9.19 -15.96
N ALA A 21 -8.34 8.37 -16.14
CA ALA A 21 -8.74 7.37 -15.17
C ALA A 21 -7.67 6.30 -14.97
N ALA A 22 -7.05 5.80 -16.06
CA ALA A 22 -5.97 4.83 -15.99
C ALA A 22 -4.73 5.41 -15.29
N VAL A 23 -4.37 6.67 -15.58
CA VAL A 23 -3.28 7.37 -14.89
C VAL A 23 -3.62 7.60 -13.42
N ALA A 24 -4.85 8.01 -13.09
CA ALA A 24 -5.28 8.20 -11.71
C ALA A 24 -5.26 6.88 -10.92
N VAL A 25 -5.73 5.77 -11.52
CA VAL A 25 -5.68 4.43 -10.90
C VAL A 25 -4.23 3.95 -10.77
N GLY A 26 -3.39 4.17 -11.78
CA GLY A 26 -1.96 3.83 -11.73
C GLY A 26 -1.21 4.62 -10.65
N LEU A 27 -1.42 5.93 -10.58
CA LEU A 27 -0.89 6.79 -9.52
C LEU A 27 -1.45 6.39 -8.15
N PHE A 28 -2.73 6.07 -8.05
CA PHE A 28 -3.33 5.62 -6.80
C PHE A 28 -2.76 4.27 -6.34
N GLY A 29 -2.50 3.35 -7.26
CA GLY A 29 -1.82 2.08 -7.00
C GLY A 29 -0.36 2.29 -6.57
N LEU A 30 0.33 3.27 -7.15
CA LEU A 30 1.70 3.65 -6.75
C LEU A 30 1.74 4.33 -5.38
N VAL A 31 0.74 5.15 -5.05
CA VAL A 31 0.70 5.94 -3.80
C VAL A 31 0.11 5.14 -2.62
N ASN A 32 -0.86 4.24 -2.87
CA ASN A 32 -1.47 3.40 -1.83
C ASN A 32 -0.92 1.96 -1.78
N GLY A 33 -0.03 1.60 -2.71
CA GLY A 33 0.86 0.42 -2.62
C GLY A 33 0.19 -0.88 -2.16
N TYR A 34 -0.97 -1.23 -2.72
CA TYR A 34 -1.51 -2.57 -2.51
C TYR A 34 -0.59 -3.59 -3.16
N ARG A 35 0.29 -4.22 -2.37
CA ARG A 35 1.01 -5.44 -2.75
C ARG A 35 0.28 -6.62 -2.12
N LEU A 36 -0.25 -7.47 -2.97
CA LEU A 36 -0.71 -8.80 -2.58
C LEU A 36 0.56 -9.64 -2.41
N ASP A 37 1.03 -9.78 -1.17
CA ASP A 37 2.13 -10.69 -0.88
C ASP A 37 1.58 -12.09 -0.64
N PHE A 38 1.97 -13.02 -1.51
CA PHE A 38 1.58 -14.42 -1.46
C PHE A 38 2.57 -15.26 -0.65
N GLU A 39 3.74 -14.72 -0.31
CA GLU A 39 4.73 -15.40 0.50
C GLU A 39 4.43 -15.15 1.99
N GLY A 40 4.21 -16.24 2.73
CA GLY A 40 4.16 -16.19 4.19
C GLY A 40 5.53 -15.82 4.74
N ARG A 41 5.57 -14.91 5.72
CA ARG A 41 6.80 -14.46 6.38
C ARG A 41 6.73 -14.75 7.85
N VAL A 42 7.87 -15.05 8.47
CA VAL A 42 7.96 -15.31 9.90
C VAL A 42 8.63 -14.13 10.59
N VAL A 43 8.12 -13.69 11.72
CA VAL A 43 8.77 -12.65 12.52
C VAL A 43 10.07 -13.19 13.11
N ALA A 44 11.20 -12.56 12.80
CA ALA A 44 12.50 -12.91 13.34
C ALA A 44 12.83 -12.17 14.64
N LYS A 45 12.29 -10.94 14.81
CA LYS A 45 12.46 -10.10 16.00
C LYS A 45 11.14 -9.47 16.38
N ARG A 46 10.91 -9.23 17.68
CA ARG A 46 9.66 -8.62 18.14
C ARG A 46 9.42 -7.27 17.45
N VAL A 47 8.28 -7.13 16.77
CA VAL A 47 7.92 -5.93 16.00
C VAL A 47 6.68 -5.27 16.58
N ALA A 48 6.72 -3.94 16.77
CA ALA A 48 5.52 -3.16 17.10
C ALA A 48 4.65 -2.95 15.85
N LEU A 49 3.35 -3.20 15.99
CA LEU A 49 2.36 -2.98 14.93
C LEU A 49 1.47 -1.78 15.29
N TYR A 50 1.53 -0.74 14.48
CA TYR A 50 0.80 0.52 14.67
C TYR A 50 -0.55 0.50 13.97
N GLN A 51 -1.54 1.21 14.53
CA GLN A 51 -2.87 1.28 13.93
C GLN A 51 -2.84 2.08 12.62
N GLU A 52 -2.02 3.12 12.57
CA GLU A 52 -1.97 4.08 11.46
C GLU A 52 -0.61 4.07 10.75
N LEU A 53 -0.64 4.47 9.48
CA LEU A 53 0.54 4.59 8.62
C LEU A 53 1.56 5.61 9.17
N GLU A 54 1.15 6.57 9.99
CA GLU A 54 2.04 7.58 10.56
C GLU A 54 2.44 7.23 12.00
N GLY A 55 1.98 6.09 12.51
CA GLY A 55 2.10 5.76 13.92
C GLY A 55 3.53 5.58 14.45
N MET A 56 4.54 5.42 13.59
CA MET A 56 5.93 5.40 14.05
C MET A 56 6.59 6.77 14.09
N LEU A 57 5.97 7.81 13.51
CA LEU A 57 6.48 9.18 13.52
C LEU A 57 5.94 9.99 14.70
N ASP A 58 4.82 9.56 15.27
CA ASP A 58 4.19 10.17 16.42
C ASP A 58 4.41 9.31 17.68
N PRO A 59 5.11 9.81 18.71
CA PRO A 59 5.27 9.07 19.97
C PRO A 59 3.94 8.79 20.70
N ALA A 60 2.85 9.51 20.39
CA ALA A 60 1.52 9.25 20.92
C ALA A 60 0.72 8.21 20.12
N ALA A 61 1.32 7.66 19.06
CA ALA A 61 0.61 6.75 18.19
C ALA A 61 0.20 5.45 18.87
N LYS A 62 -0.97 4.96 18.44
CA LYS A 62 -1.56 3.76 19.00
C LYS A 62 -0.94 2.49 18.40
N VAL A 63 -0.28 1.72 19.27
CA VAL A 63 0.19 0.36 18.98
C VAL A 63 -1.00 -0.60 19.13
N VAL A 64 -1.29 -1.35 18.07
CA VAL A 64 -2.35 -2.41 18.06
C VAL A 64 -1.87 -3.64 18.83
N GLY A 65 -0.57 -3.92 18.76
CA GLY A 65 0.06 -5.01 19.48
C GLY A 65 1.50 -5.21 19.04
N TYR A 66 2.12 -6.25 19.58
CA TYR A 66 3.46 -6.69 19.19
C TYR A 66 3.36 -8.05 18.52
N ALA A 67 4.02 -8.21 17.39
CA ALA A 67 4.21 -9.50 16.77
C ALA A 67 5.47 -10.14 17.38
N GLU A 68 5.30 -11.30 18.01
CA GLU A 68 6.40 -12.02 18.65
C GLU A 68 7.19 -12.86 17.64
N PRO A 69 8.49 -13.13 17.91
CA PRO A 69 9.29 -14.02 17.06
C PRO A 69 8.63 -15.39 16.82
N GLY A 70 8.73 -15.90 15.60
CA GLY A 70 8.08 -17.14 15.17
C GLY A 70 6.63 -16.97 14.70
N THR A 71 6.05 -15.77 14.80
CA THR A 71 4.69 -15.52 14.30
C THR A 71 4.68 -15.48 12.78
N GLU A 72 3.75 -16.21 12.16
CA GLU A 72 3.49 -16.09 10.73
C GLU A 72 2.70 -14.81 10.40
N CYS A 73 3.21 -14.09 9.42
CA CYS A 73 2.69 -12.83 8.95
C CYS A 73 2.57 -12.80 7.42
N ARG A 74 1.67 -11.95 6.93
CA ARG A 74 1.51 -11.66 5.50
C ARG A 74 1.50 -10.16 5.30
N LEU A 75 2.15 -9.69 4.24
CA LEU A 75 2.11 -8.29 3.83
C LEU A 75 0.81 -8.01 3.04
N PHE A 76 0.13 -6.94 3.41
CA PHE A 76 -1.13 -6.50 2.81
C PHE A 76 -0.98 -5.23 1.99
N GLN A 77 -0.12 -4.32 2.44
CA GLN A 77 -0.01 -2.99 1.85
C GLN A 77 1.38 -2.43 2.12
N VAL A 78 1.94 -1.74 1.14
CA VAL A 78 3.15 -0.93 1.27
C VAL A 78 2.70 0.53 1.22
N GLY A 79 3.10 1.32 2.20
CA GLY A 79 2.91 2.76 2.21
C GLY A 79 4.24 3.46 2.01
N ALA A 80 4.29 4.45 1.13
CA ALA A 80 5.46 5.30 0.94
C ALA A 80 5.03 6.76 1.06
N LYS A 81 5.00 7.28 2.30
CA LYS A 81 4.93 8.73 2.53
C LYS A 81 6.36 9.28 2.69
N SER A 82 6.83 9.37 3.93
CA SER A 82 8.18 9.90 4.25
C SER A 82 9.19 8.79 4.55
N ILE A 83 8.69 7.63 4.99
CA ILE A 83 9.45 6.40 5.23
C ILE A 83 8.64 5.27 4.63
N LEU A 84 9.34 4.23 4.19
CA LEU A 84 8.72 3.05 3.64
C LEU A 84 8.13 2.19 4.77
N ASN A 85 6.81 1.99 4.73
CA ASN A 85 6.02 1.33 5.76
C ASN A 85 5.28 0.13 5.18
N PHE A 86 5.03 -0.86 6.01
CA PHE A 86 4.43 -2.14 5.63
C PHE A 86 3.24 -2.43 6.53
N ARG A 87 2.07 -2.65 5.95
CA ARG A 87 0.91 -3.17 6.65
C ARG A 87 0.95 -4.68 6.61
N VAL A 88 1.07 -5.30 7.77
CA VAL A 88 1.16 -6.76 7.92
C VAL A 88 0.00 -7.28 8.74
N LYS A 89 -0.40 -8.53 8.46
CA LYS A 89 -1.29 -9.32 9.32
C LYS A 89 -0.48 -10.45 9.92
N CYS A 90 -0.39 -10.48 11.24
CA CYS A 90 0.31 -11.50 12.02
C CYS A 90 -0.69 -12.19 12.93
N GLY A 91 -1.14 -13.39 12.57
CA GLY A 91 -2.27 -14.05 13.24
C GLY A 91 -3.54 -13.18 13.26
N ASN A 92 -3.96 -12.76 14.46
CA ASN A 92 -5.12 -11.88 14.69
C ASN A 92 -4.77 -10.37 14.71
N LEU A 93 -3.48 -10.02 14.66
CA LEU A 93 -3.03 -8.64 14.66
C LEU A 93 -2.90 -8.12 13.22
N ILE A 94 -3.41 -6.92 12.95
CA ILE A 94 -3.22 -6.21 11.67
C ILE A 94 -2.74 -4.80 12.00
N GLY A 95 -1.59 -4.41 11.46
CA GLY A 95 -1.04 -3.09 11.69
C GLY A 95 0.13 -2.75 10.78
N TRP A 96 0.61 -1.52 10.92
CA TRP A 96 1.72 -0.95 10.17
C TRP A 96 3.05 -1.14 10.91
N THR A 97 4.15 -1.29 10.16
CA THR A 97 5.52 -1.35 10.68
C THR A 97 6.53 -0.86 9.64
N THR A 98 7.65 -0.28 10.08
CA THR A 98 8.84 0.02 9.25
C THR A 98 9.88 -1.08 9.28
N GLU A 99 9.74 -2.04 10.18
CA GLU A 99 10.75 -3.06 10.45
C GLU A 99 10.66 -4.24 9.47
N GLY A 100 10.61 -3.97 8.16
CA GLY A 100 10.53 -5.01 7.14
C GLY A 100 11.68 -6.03 7.20
N HIS A 101 12.84 -5.62 7.71
CA HIS A 101 14.01 -6.47 7.94
C HIS A 101 13.90 -7.40 9.16
N SER A 102 12.90 -7.21 10.03
CA SER A 102 12.62 -8.05 11.19
C SER A 102 11.78 -9.29 10.85
N PHE A 103 11.57 -9.56 9.55
CA PHE A 103 10.85 -10.71 9.03
C PHE A 103 11.78 -11.63 8.22
N ASP A 104 11.42 -12.91 8.11
CA ASP A 104 12.09 -13.91 7.30
C ASP A 104 11.09 -14.62 6.36
N PRO A 105 11.17 -14.47 5.03
CA PRO A 105 12.11 -13.59 4.34
C PRO A 105 11.83 -12.10 4.63
N PRO A 106 12.84 -11.21 4.54
CA PRO A 106 12.69 -9.79 4.83
C PRO A 106 11.74 -9.11 3.85
N ILE A 107 10.85 -8.28 4.39
CA ILE A 107 9.91 -7.47 3.59
C ILE A 107 10.71 -6.41 2.84
N THR A 108 10.69 -6.51 1.52
CA THR A 108 11.34 -5.57 0.62
C THR A 108 10.38 -5.11 -0.46
N THR A 109 10.71 -4.02 -1.15
CA THR A 109 9.88 -3.45 -2.22
C THR A 109 10.36 -3.78 -3.62
N ARG A 110 11.25 -4.77 -3.78
CA ARG A 110 11.62 -5.27 -5.11
C ARG A 110 10.43 -5.98 -5.74
#